data_AF-A0A4Q7BCQ8-F1
#
_entry.id   AF-A0A4Q7BCQ8-F1
#
_cell.length_a   1.000
_cell.length_b   1.000
_cell.length_c   1.000
_cell.angle_alpha   90.00
_cell.angle_beta   90.00
_cell.angle_gamma   90.00
#
_symmetry.space_group_name_H-M   'P 1'
#
loop_
_entity.id
_entity.type
_entity.pdbx_description
1 polymer ?
#
loop_
_entity_poly.entity_id
_entity_poly.type
_entity_poly.pdbx_seq_one_letter_code
_entity_poly.pdbx_strand_id
1 'polypeptide(L)' 'MAIYHCSTKTVNRSSGRTAVASSAYRAGEKLEDER' A
#
# COMPACT_ATOMS: atom_id res chain seq x y z
N MET A 1 22.50 -18.77 -5.19
CA MET A 1 21.32 -19.33 -4.49
C MET A 1 20.22 -18.30 -4.51
N ALA A 2 19.04 -18.67 -4.99
CA ALA A 2 17.88 -17.77 -4.93
C ALA A 2 17.18 -17.96 -3.57
N ILE A 3 16.97 -16.86 -2.86
CA ILE A 3 16.22 -16.83 -1.60
C ILE A 3 14.89 -16.14 -1.88
N TYR A 4 13.78 -16.78 -1.50
CA TYR A 4 12.46 -16.16 -1.56
C TYR A 4 12.18 -15.41 -0.26
N HIS A 5 11.75 -14.16 -0.36
CA HIS A 5 11.33 -13.35 0.77
C HIS A 5 9.93 -12.78 0.52
N CYS A 6 8.97 -13.16 1.37
CA CYS A 6 7.61 -12.64 1.37
C CYS A 6 7.31 -12.03 2.74
N SER A 7 6.84 -10.79 2.75
CA SER A 7 6.39 -10.10 3.95
C SER A 7 5.08 -9.39 3.66
N THR A 8 4.10 -9.59 4.54
CA THR A 8 2.77 -8.96 4.46
C THR A 8 2.57 -8.03 5.64
N LYS A 9 1.96 -6.88 5.40
CA LYS A 9 1.54 -5.95 6.46
C LYS A 9 0.12 -5.48 6.18
N THR A 10 -0.72 -5.49 7.20
CA THR A 10 -2.11 -5.07 7.08
C THR A 10 -2.18 -3.55 6.90
N VAL A 11 -2.97 -3.10 5.94
CA VAL A 11 -3.29 -1.68 5.73
C VAL A 11 -4.63 -1.42 6.41
N ASN A 12 -4.65 -0.51 7.40
CA ASN A 12 -5.85 -0.19 8.16
C ASN A 12 -5.99 1.33 8.33
N ARG A 13 -7.21 1.84 8.17
CA ARG A 13 -7.50 3.28 8.33
C ARG A 13 -7.29 3.75 9.77
N SER A 14 -7.56 2.90 10.78
CA SER A 14 -7.36 3.29 12.18
C SER A 14 -5.88 3.49 12.56
N SER A 15 -4.95 2.92 11.79
CA SER A 15 -3.51 3.17 11.93
C SER A 15 -3.00 4.29 11.01
N GLY A 16 -3.90 5.10 10.45
CA GLY A 16 -3.57 6.23 9.59
C GLY A 16 -3.13 5.85 8.18
N ARG A 17 -3.30 4.58 7.76
CA ARG A 17 -2.90 4.10 6.43
C ARG A 17 -4.14 3.86 5.56
N THR A 18 -4.10 4.29 4.31
CA THR A 18 -5.19 4.06 3.36
C THR A 18 -4.76 3.16 2.20
N ALA A 19 -5.72 2.43 1.66
CA ALA A 19 -5.51 1.60 0.48
C ALA A 19 -5.12 2.47 -0.73
N VAL A 20 -5.85 3.58 -0.95
CA VAL A 20 -5.60 4.52 -2.07
C VAL A 20 -4.19 5.11 -2.00
N ALA A 21 -3.75 5.62 -0.84
CA ALA A 21 -2.40 6.16 -0.70
C ALA A 21 -1.30 5.10 -0.87
N SER A 22 -1.54 3.88 -0.35
CA SER A 22 -0.60 2.76 -0.51
C SER A 22 -0.46 2.34 -1.98
N SER A 23 -1.57 2.34 -2.73
CA SER A 23 -1.59 2.02 -4.16
C SER A 23 -0.95 3.14 -4.98
N ALA A 24 -1.30 4.40 -4.73
CA ALA A 24 -0.73 5.57 -5.38
C ALA A 24 0.80 5.61 -5.25
N TYR A 25 1.30 5.40 -4.02
CA TYR A 25 2.73 5.37 -3.74
C TYR A 25 3.46 4.22 -4.47
N ARG A 26 2.83 3.05 -4.61
CA ARG A 26 3.41 1.88 -5.30
C ARG A 26 3.37 1.99 -6.82
N ALA A 27 2.30 2.59 -7.35
CA ALA A 27 2.13 2.79 -8.79
C ALA A 27 2.92 4.01 -9.30
N GLY A 28 3.29 4.94 -8.42
CA GLY A 28 3.90 6.21 -8.81
C GLY A 28 2.90 7.18 -9.44
N GLU A 29 1.61 6.99 -9.18
CA GLU A 29 0.52 7.77 -9.75
C GLU A 29 -0.17 8.62 -8.68
N LYS A 30 -0.79 9.72 -9.10
CA LYS A 30 -1.68 10.51 -8.24
C LYS A 30 -3.08 9.93 -8.36
N LEU A 31 -3.50 9.20 -7.34
CA LEU A 31 -4.87 8.70 -7.21
C LEU A 31 -5.61 9.56 -6.19
N GLU A 32 -6.82 9.99 -6.54
CA GLU A 32 -7.73 10.68 -5.62
C GLU A 32 -8.63 9.65 -4.93
N ASP A 33 -8.90 9.86 -3.64
CA ASP A 33 -9.87 9.06 -2.88
C ASP A 33 -11.22 9.78 -2.98
N GLU A 34 -12.18 9.23 -3.74
CA GLU A 34 -13.52 9.81 -3.96
C GLU A 34 -14.52 9.51 -2.82
N ARG A 35 -14.03 9.03 -1.68
CA ARG A 35 -14.85 8.48 -0.59
C ARG A 35 -15.21 9.49 0.50
#